data_AF-A0A3M0W9L5-F1
#
_entry.id   AF-A0A3M0W9L5-F1
#
_cell.length_a   1.000
_cell.length_b   1.000
_cell.length_c   1.000
_cell.angle_alpha   90.00
_cell.angle_beta   90.00
_cell.angle_gamma   90.00
#
_symmetry.space_group_name_H-M   'P 1'
#
loop_
_entity.id
_entity.type
_entity.pdbx_description
1 polymer ?
#
loop_
_entity_poly.entity_id
_entity_poly.type
_entity_poly.pdbx_seq_one_letter_code
_entity_poly.pdbx_strand_id
1 'polypeptide(L)'
;MPVDYSKWDSLELSDDSDIEVHPNVDKRSFIRAKQNQIHQQRFERKREIETLKYERIINDGLLERINGLLDALEKHRAEAEHKNPDELVFQALIESAGDPAKDEPPKPPAGVYTQQKEPQPRYSKMMGSLVDQVKKEVDEAKSPHRFADYVNGVRGHLSKVQNLQQELLQKLAELEREEKSKITSESIHDGFNTSHISKPKPAKSSATSASRSTRQSSSTTVELLNPTAGTGQVADIGSASQSAKVEDDDEDAAPVELTAEAQEFSRIGLHDYRTLLSFISEHPAIVSEANQDALLVEAFRAQMAGKEARARTCVHHGLLLQYCRQLGPDGVGLFFKRVTTKGHNAQQVFDKDVGETYQRIKTRAVELKKEEEEREAQGDVEQIQLHAVDPGTEIRINVPQPNSTEEVEQEARKIFESFSPDLQRALESGSLDKVNVVLGKMSVPEAEDVVQKLGDGGMLSLLEGVIDATNEEGQQRLKELEEEERLRKLQEQGDEDMGEPGEEVETVLQEQHQTQPAPVRNIVDEVD
;
A
#
# COMPACT_ATOMS: atom_id res chain seq x y z
N MET A 1 -42.71 -41.24 -18.62
CA MET A 1 -43.31 -40.00 -18.10
C MET A 1 -42.62 -38.85 -18.78
N PRO A 2 -43.32 -37.86 -19.35
CA PRO A 2 -42.68 -36.65 -19.86
C PRO A 2 -41.95 -35.97 -18.70
N VAL A 3 -40.76 -35.44 -18.96
CA VAL A 3 -40.01 -34.64 -17.98
C VAL A 3 -40.73 -33.30 -17.85
N ASP A 4 -41.09 -32.90 -16.64
CA ASP A 4 -41.80 -31.65 -16.36
C ASP A 4 -40.81 -30.54 -16.00
N TYR A 5 -40.84 -29.45 -16.77
CA TYR A 5 -40.03 -28.24 -16.57
C TYR A 5 -40.86 -27.03 -16.12
N SER A 6 -42.15 -27.21 -15.80
CA SER A 6 -43.10 -26.15 -15.43
C SER A 6 -42.65 -25.25 -14.27
N LYS A 7 -41.74 -25.74 -13.42
CA LYS A 7 -41.08 -24.95 -12.38
C LYS A 7 -40.47 -23.65 -12.93
N TRP A 8 -39.91 -23.69 -14.13
CA TRP A 8 -39.19 -22.56 -14.73
C TRP A 8 -40.12 -21.59 -15.49
N ASP A 9 -41.41 -21.90 -15.63
CA ASP A 9 -42.37 -21.03 -16.31
C ASP A 9 -42.72 -19.77 -15.47
N SER A 10 -42.41 -19.79 -14.17
CA SER A 10 -42.73 -18.70 -13.23
C SER A 10 -41.52 -17.82 -12.85
N LEU A 11 -40.54 -17.71 -13.74
CA LEU A 11 -39.40 -16.79 -13.57
C LEU A 11 -39.85 -15.34 -13.74
N GLU A 12 -39.56 -14.48 -12.75
CA GLU A 12 -39.82 -13.05 -12.84
C GLU A 12 -38.49 -12.28 -13.01
N LEU A 13 -38.13 -11.98 -14.26
CA LEU A 13 -36.92 -11.24 -14.62
C LEU A 13 -37.21 -9.73 -14.63
N SER A 14 -36.46 -8.96 -13.83
CA SER A 14 -36.62 -7.50 -13.75
C SER A 14 -35.92 -6.75 -14.88
N ASP A 15 -34.88 -7.33 -15.46
CA ASP A 15 -34.08 -6.76 -16.57
C ASP A 15 -34.14 -7.69 -17.79
N ASP A 16 -35.36 -7.94 -18.28
CA ASP A 16 -35.57 -8.74 -19.48
C ASP A 16 -35.29 -7.90 -20.73
N SER A 17 -34.12 -8.13 -21.34
CA SER A 17 -33.70 -7.45 -22.55
C SER A 17 -34.49 -7.91 -23.78
N ASP A 18 -35.18 -9.05 -23.74
CA ASP A 18 -35.86 -9.63 -24.90
C ASP A 18 -37.34 -9.25 -24.96
N ILE A 19 -37.79 -8.37 -24.05
CA ILE A 19 -39.15 -7.88 -24.05
C ILE A 19 -39.50 -7.17 -25.38
N GLU A 20 -40.50 -7.71 -26.06
CA GLU A 20 -41.05 -7.11 -27.28
C GLU A 20 -41.87 -5.89 -26.90
N VAL A 21 -41.34 -4.71 -27.22
CA VAL A 21 -42.04 -3.45 -27.04
C VAL A 21 -42.66 -2.99 -28.36
N HIS A 22 -43.74 -2.23 -28.26
CA HIS A 22 -44.33 -1.59 -29.43
C HIS A 22 -43.29 -0.67 -30.12
N PRO A 23 -43.26 -0.57 -31.47
CA PRO A 23 -42.29 0.26 -32.19
C PRO A 23 -42.17 1.73 -31.78
N ASN A 24 -43.19 2.28 -31.11
CA ASN A 24 -43.22 3.67 -30.61
C ASN A 24 -42.78 3.82 -29.15
N VAL A 25 -42.47 2.73 -28.45
CA VAL A 25 -42.02 2.75 -27.06
C VAL A 25 -40.51 2.58 -27.04
N ASP A 26 -39.81 3.49 -26.34
CA ASP A 26 -38.38 3.32 -26.11
C ASP A 26 -38.15 2.12 -25.17
N LYS A 27 -37.50 1.10 -25.72
CA LYS A 27 -37.20 -0.16 -25.03
C LYS A 27 -36.43 0.07 -23.73
N ARG A 28 -35.48 1.01 -23.69
CA ARG A 28 -34.61 1.21 -22.51
C ARG A 28 -35.37 1.81 -21.33
N SER A 29 -36.16 2.86 -21.59
CA SER A 29 -37.00 3.47 -20.55
C SER A 29 -38.11 2.52 -20.10
N PHE A 30 -38.69 1.73 -21.01
CA PHE A 30 -39.68 0.72 -20.67
C PHE A 30 -39.13 -0.38 -19.75
N ILE A 31 -37.96 -0.95 -20.06
CA ILE A 31 -37.32 -1.96 -19.20
C ILE A 31 -37.06 -1.39 -17.81
N ARG A 32 -36.52 -0.17 -17.70
CA ARG A 32 -36.29 0.48 -16.40
C ARG A 32 -37.58 0.74 -15.62
N ALA A 33 -38.64 1.19 -16.29
CA ALA A 33 -39.94 1.40 -15.67
C ALA A 33 -40.52 0.07 -15.18
N LYS A 34 -40.39 -1.00 -15.97
CA LYS A 34 -40.84 -2.35 -15.61
C LYS A 34 -40.05 -2.93 -14.44
N GLN A 35 -38.72 -2.74 -14.45
CA GLN A 35 -37.84 -3.08 -13.33
C GLN A 35 -38.32 -2.40 -12.04
N ASN A 36 -38.50 -1.08 -12.06
CA ASN A 36 -38.98 -0.33 -10.91
C ASN A 36 -40.36 -0.81 -10.44
N GLN A 37 -41.28 -1.07 -11.36
CA GLN A 37 -42.61 -1.61 -11.04
C GLN A 37 -42.50 -2.98 -10.34
N ILE A 38 -41.66 -3.88 -10.86
CA ILE A 38 -41.45 -5.21 -10.27
C ILE A 38 -40.83 -5.09 -8.88
N HIS A 39 -39.81 -4.23 -8.69
CA HIS A 39 -39.21 -4.00 -7.37
C HIS A 39 -40.20 -3.38 -6.38
N GLN A 40 -41.02 -2.42 -6.81
CA GLN A 40 -42.08 -1.82 -5.98
C GLN A 40 -43.10 -2.88 -5.55
N GLN A 41 -43.62 -3.67 -6.48
CA GLN A 41 -44.58 -4.74 -6.18
C GLN A 41 -43.99 -5.81 -5.23
N ARG A 42 -42.70 -6.14 -5.39
CA ARG A 42 -42.01 -7.07 -4.49
C ARG A 42 -41.88 -6.49 -3.09
N PHE A 43 -41.45 -5.23 -3.00
CA PHE A 43 -41.31 -4.54 -1.73
C PHE A 43 -42.66 -4.39 -1.01
N GLU A 44 -43.71 -4.01 -1.73
CA GLU A 44 -45.07 -3.92 -1.22
C GLU A 44 -45.57 -5.27 -0.70
N ARG A 45 -45.42 -6.34 -1.50
CA ARG A 45 -45.83 -7.69 -1.09
C ARG A 45 -45.09 -8.15 0.17
N LYS A 46 -43.77 -7.99 0.22
CA LYS A 46 -42.97 -8.35 1.41
C LYS A 46 -43.40 -7.58 2.65
N ARG A 47 -43.55 -6.26 2.50
CA ARG A 47 -43.99 -5.38 3.59
C ARG A 47 -45.39 -5.78 4.08
N GLU A 48 -46.30 -6.12 3.18
CA GLU A 48 -47.64 -6.59 3.53
C GLU A 48 -47.59 -7.93 4.27
N ILE A 49 -46.81 -8.90 3.79
CA ILE A 49 -46.61 -10.19 4.48
C ILE A 49 -46.05 -9.98 5.89
N GLU A 50 -45.04 -9.12 6.06
CA GLU A 50 -44.45 -8.81 7.36
C GLU A 50 -45.44 -8.08 8.28
N THR A 51 -46.24 -7.16 7.73
CA THR A 51 -47.29 -6.43 8.47
C THR A 51 -48.36 -7.40 8.97
N LEU A 52 -48.90 -8.27 8.10
CA LEU A 52 -49.91 -9.26 8.47
C LEU A 52 -49.35 -10.28 9.47
N LYS A 53 -48.09 -10.71 9.32
CA LYS A 53 -47.43 -11.60 10.31
C LYS A 53 -47.35 -10.95 11.68
N TYR A 54 -47.08 -9.66 11.72
CA TYR A 54 -47.00 -8.90 12.95
C TYR A 54 -48.38 -8.64 13.57
N GLU A 55 -49.37 -8.26 12.76
CA GLU A 55 -50.78 -8.12 13.18
C GLU A 55 -51.34 -9.41 13.75
N ARG A 56 -50.97 -10.56 13.17
CA ARG A 56 -51.33 -11.87 13.71
C ARG A 56 -50.87 -12.03 15.16
N ILE A 57 -49.62 -11.65 15.48
CA ILE A 57 -49.07 -11.74 16.84
C ILE A 57 -49.83 -10.82 17.79
N ILE A 58 -50.21 -9.62 17.33
CA ILE A 58 -51.02 -8.71 18.14
C ILE A 58 -52.39 -9.31 18.41
N ASN A 59 -53.09 -9.76 17.37
CA ASN A 59 -54.42 -10.34 17.49
C ASN A 59 -54.43 -11.60 18.36
N ASP A 60 -53.41 -12.45 18.26
CA ASP A 60 -53.26 -13.63 19.13
C ASP A 60 -53.15 -13.20 20.61
N GLY A 61 -52.34 -12.18 20.92
CA GLY A 61 -52.23 -11.64 22.28
C GLY A 61 -53.50 -10.93 22.78
N LEU A 62 -54.25 -10.28 21.88
CA LEU A 62 -55.53 -9.66 22.20
C LEU A 62 -56.61 -10.72 22.47
N LEU A 63 -56.65 -11.80 21.67
CA LEU A 63 -57.55 -12.93 21.88
C LEU A 63 -57.30 -13.62 23.23
N GLU A 64 -56.05 -13.81 23.64
CA GLU A 64 -55.71 -14.36 24.96
C GLU A 64 -56.32 -13.51 26.09
N ARG A 65 -56.24 -12.18 25.97
CA ARG A 65 -56.77 -11.23 26.95
C ARG A 65 -58.29 -11.14 26.95
N ILE A 66 -58.95 -11.20 25.78
CA ILE A 66 -60.42 -11.27 25.71
C ILE A 66 -60.91 -12.57 26.35
N ASN A 67 -60.26 -13.71 26.08
CA ASN A 67 -60.61 -14.98 26.72
C ASN A 67 -60.43 -14.89 28.25
N GLY A 68 -59.33 -14.30 28.74
CA GLY A 68 -59.13 -14.05 30.17
C GLY A 68 -60.21 -13.15 30.79
N LEU A 69 -60.66 -12.12 30.06
CA LEU A 69 -61.76 -11.26 30.50
C LEU A 69 -63.09 -12.01 30.55
N LEU A 70 -63.39 -12.85 29.56
CA LEU A 70 -64.59 -13.69 29.58
C LEU A 70 -64.56 -14.69 30.74
N ASP A 71 -63.42 -15.33 31.01
CA ASP A 71 -63.28 -16.25 32.14
C ASP A 71 -63.48 -15.54 33.49
N ALA A 72 -62.99 -14.29 33.62
CA ALA A 72 -63.21 -13.47 34.81
C ALA A 72 -64.69 -13.07 34.96
N LEU A 73 -65.34 -12.65 33.88
CA LEU A 73 -66.78 -12.36 33.88
C LEU A 73 -67.61 -13.61 34.23
N GLU A 74 -67.26 -14.79 33.72
CA GLU A 74 -67.99 -16.02 34.05
C GLU A 74 -67.86 -16.40 35.52
N LYS A 75 -66.70 -16.14 36.16
CA LYS A 75 -66.52 -16.35 37.62
C LYS A 75 -67.37 -15.39 38.46
N HIS A 76 -67.43 -14.11 38.07
CA HIS A 76 -68.24 -13.12 38.78
C HIS A 76 -69.73 -13.17 38.45
N ARG A 77 -70.16 -14.10 37.60
CA ARG A 77 -71.58 -14.29 37.25
C ARG A 77 -72.47 -14.56 38.47
N ALA A 78 -71.95 -15.24 39.49
CA ALA A 78 -72.67 -15.49 40.73
C ALA A 78 -72.79 -14.24 41.62
N GLU A 79 -71.84 -13.30 41.51
CA GLU A 79 -71.85 -12.02 42.25
C GLU A 79 -72.69 -10.94 41.57
N ALA A 80 -73.06 -11.15 40.30
CA ALA A 80 -73.87 -10.25 39.49
C ALA A 80 -75.28 -9.99 40.05
N GLU A 81 -75.77 -10.83 40.97
CA GLU A 81 -77.05 -10.64 41.65
C GLU A 81 -76.97 -9.65 42.83
N HIS A 82 -75.76 -9.35 43.34
CA HIS A 82 -75.57 -8.58 44.58
C HIS A 82 -74.76 -7.28 44.42
N LYS A 83 -74.01 -7.12 43.32
CA LYS A 83 -73.19 -5.93 43.04
C LYS A 83 -73.61 -5.25 41.73
N ASN A 84 -73.18 -4.01 41.55
CA ASN A 84 -73.41 -3.28 40.30
C ASN A 84 -72.70 -4.00 39.13
N PRO A 85 -73.38 -4.22 37.99
CA PRO A 85 -72.81 -4.95 36.86
C PRO A 85 -71.59 -4.23 36.26
N ASP A 86 -71.59 -2.90 36.24
CA ASP A 86 -70.48 -2.10 35.70
C ASP A 86 -69.22 -2.18 36.57
N GLU A 87 -69.38 -2.27 37.90
CA GLU A 87 -68.27 -2.42 38.85
C GLU A 87 -67.63 -3.81 38.72
N LEU A 88 -68.44 -4.84 38.49
CA LEU A 88 -67.98 -6.21 38.23
C LEU A 88 -67.23 -6.33 36.90
N VAL A 89 -67.68 -5.63 35.85
CA VAL A 89 -66.98 -5.61 34.56
C VAL A 89 -65.64 -4.90 34.68
N PHE A 90 -65.58 -3.80 35.42
CA PHE A 90 -64.32 -3.09 35.70
C PHE A 90 -63.36 -3.93 36.56
N GLN A 91 -63.88 -4.64 37.57
CA GLN A 91 -63.10 -5.57 38.37
C GLN A 91 -62.56 -6.72 37.51
N ALA A 92 -63.40 -7.34 36.68
CA ALA A 92 -62.99 -8.40 35.75
C ALA A 92 -61.95 -7.91 34.74
N LEU A 93 -62.05 -6.67 34.26
CA LEU A 93 -61.05 -6.07 33.38
C LEU A 93 -59.70 -5.96 34.08
N ILE A 94 -59.65 -5.48 35.32
CA ILE A 94 -58.41 -5.39 36.11
C ILE A 94 -57.81 -6.78 36.36
N GLU A 95 -58.64 -7.76 36.71
CA GLU A 95 -58.19 -9.14 36.92
C GLU A 95 -57.68 -9.80 35.62
N SER A 96 -58.26 -9.43 34.48
CA SER A 96 -57.86 -9.92 33.15
C SER A 96 -56.66 -9.19 32.53
N ALA A 97 -56.24 -8.05 33.10
CA ALA A 97 -55.17 -7.22 32.55
C ALA A 97 -53.79 -7.91 32.55
N GLY A 98 -53.64 -9.02 33.28
CA GLY A 98 -52.48 -9.90 33.24
C GLY A 98 -51.17 -9.24 33.70
N ASP A 99 -50.04 -9.80 33.27
CA ASP A 99 -48.72 -9.27 33.60
C ASP A 99 -48.48 -7.90 32.91
N PRO A 100 -48.10 -6.84 33.65
CA PRO A 100 -47.84 -5.52 33.06
C PRO A 100 -46.66 -5.53 32.08
N ALA A 101 -45.76 -6.52 32.19
CA ALA A 101 -44.64 -6.70 31.27
C ALA A 101 -45.06 -7.27 29.89
N LYS A 102 -46.23 -7.92 29.79
CA LYS A 102 -46.78 -8.47 28.54
C LYS A 102 -47.86 -7.57 27.93
N ASP A 103 -48.10 -6.41 28.53
CA ASP A 103 -49.14 -5.45 28.10
C ASP A 103 -48.70 -4.62 26.88
N GLU A 104 -47.40 -4.61 26.57
CA GLU A 104 -46.88 -3.99 25.36
C GLU A 104 -46.79 -5.03 24.24
N PRO A 105 -47.32 -4.73 23.04
CA PRO A 105 -47.10 -5.58 21.88
C PRO A 105 -45.59 -5.64 21.57
N PRO A 106 -45.10 -6.75 20.97
CA PRO A 106 -43.69 -6.88 20.60
C PRO A 106 -43.29 -5.74 19.65
N LYS A 107 -42.01 -5.36 19.60
CA LYS A 107 -41.59 -4.26 18.69
C LYS A 107 -41.83 -4.65 17.22
N PRO A 108 -42.33 -3.73 16.37
CA PRO A 108 -42.55 -4.01 14.97
C PRO A 108 -41.22 -4.32 14.26
N PRO A 109 -41.21 -5.28 13.30
CA PRO A 109 -40.03 -5.56 12.49
C PRO A 109 -39.71 -4.38 11.56
N ALA A 110 -38.47 -4.32 11.07
CA ALA A 110 -37.98 -3.22 10.23
C ALA A 110 -38.83 -3.10 8.95
N GLY A 111 -39.45 -1.94 8.73
CA GLY A 111 -40.29 -1.68 7.54
C GLY A 111 -41.80 -1.69 7.81
N VAL A 112 -42.25 -2.31 8.90
CA VAL A 112 -43.66 -2.36 9.32
C VAL A 112 -44.04 -1.10 10.11
N TYR A 113 -45.18 -0.49 9.77
CA TYR A 113 -45.68 0.78 10.34
C TYR A 113 -44.72 1.98 10.29
N THR A 114 -43.80 2.01 9.33
CA THR A 114 -42.84 3.10 9.10
C THR A 114 -43.45 4.49 8.92
N GLN A 115 -44.74 4.56 8.58
CA GLN A 115 -45.45 5.81 8.33
C GLN A 115 -46.43 6.20 9.45
N GLN A 116 -46.60 5.36 10.47
CA GLN A 116 -47.41 5.68 11.64
C GLN A 116 -46.52 6.40 12.66
N LYS A 117 -46.84 7.68 12.93
CA LYS A 117 -46.10 8.52 13.88
C LYS A 117 -46.40 8.17 15.33
N GLU A 118 -47.51 7.49 15.59
CA GLU A 118 -47.95 7.15 16.94
C GLU A 118 -47.46 5.75 17.33
N PRO A 119 -46.96 5.60 18.56
CA PRO A 119 -46.63 4.28 19.09
C PRO A 119 -47.91 3.44 19.17
N GLN A 120 -47.77 2.15 18.90
CA GLN A 120 -48.91 1.23 18.97
C GLN A 120 -49.54 1.25 20.36
N PRO A 121 -50.90 1.21 20.43
CA PRO A 121 -51.58 1.19 21.71
C PRO A 121 -51.23 -0.07 22.48
N ARG A 122 -51.08 0.06 23.81
CA ARG A 122 -50.94 -1.09 24.71
C ARG A 122 -52.20 -1.95 24.68
N TYR A 123 -52.07 -3.24 25.01
CA TYR A 123 -53.21 -4.15 25.06
C TYR A 123 -54.28 -3.67 26.04
N SER A 124 -53.90 -3.13 27.20
CA SER A 124 -54.81 -2.49 28.16
C SER A 124 -55.67 -1.38 27.54
N LYS A 125 -55.09 -0.54 26.67
CA LYS A 125 -55.84 0.51 25.96
C LYS A 125 -56.83 -0.08 24.95
N MET A 126 -56.43 -1.13 24.22
CA MET A 126 -57.30 -1.83 23.26
C MET A 126 -58.46 -2.56 23.97
N MET A 127 -58.19 -3.21 25.10
CA MET A 127 -59.21 -3.85 25.93
C MET A 127 -60.14 -2.82 26.58
N GLY A 128 -59.62 -1.68 27.03
CA GLY A 128 -60.42 -0.57 27.52
C GLY A 128 -61.40 -0.04 26.47
N SER A 129 -60.93 0.20 25.25
CA SER A 129 -61.82 0.61 24.15
C SER A 129 -62.88 -0.43 23.80
N LEU A 130 -62.55 -1.73 23.89
CA LEU A 130 -63.51 -2.80 23.68
C LEU A 130 -64.60 -2.78 24.76
N VAL A 131 -64.21 -2.67 26.03
CA VAL A 131 -65.18 -2.60 27.15
C VAL A 131 -66.04 -1.34 27.04
N ASP A 132 -65.48 -0.21 26.64
CA ASP A 132 -66.23 1.03 26.40
C ASP A 132 -67.23 0.89 25.24
N GLN A 133 -66.87 0.19 24.16
CA GLN A 133 -67.78 -0.13 23.06
C GLN A 133 -68.93 -1.02 23.51
N VAL A 134 -68.62 -2.13 24.20
CA VAL A 134 -69.65 -3.03 24.75
C VAL A 134 -70.56 -2.29 25.74
N LYS A 135 -70.01 -1.42 26.57
CA LYS A 135 -70.80 -0.58 27.49
C LYS A 135 -71.80 0.30 26.75
N LYS A 136 -71.37 0.96 25.68
CA LYS A 136 -72.27 1.76 24.82
C LYS A 136 -73.38 0.89 24.22
N GLU A 137 -73.04 -0.28 23.66
CA GLU A 137 -74.02 -1.21 23.08
C GLU A 137 -75.05 -1.69 24.14
N VAL A 138 -74.61 -1.98 25.36
CA VAL A 138 -75.47 -2.40 26.48
C VAL A 138 -76.34 -1.25 26.99
N ASP A 139 -75.79 -0.03 27.08
CA ASP A 139 -76.53 1.17 27.48
C ASP A 139 -77.63 1.52 26.46
N GLU A 140 -77.37 1.31 25.16
CA GLU A 140 -78.33 1.49 24.07
C GLU A 140 -79.43 0.43 24.06
N ALA A 141 -79.10 -0.84 24.36
CA ALA A 141 -80.05 -1.96 24.39
C ALA A 141 -81.09 -1.86 25.53
N LYS A 142 -80.81 -1.12 26.61
CA LYS A 142 -81.73 -0.86 27.75
C LYS A 142 -82.40 -2.10 28.35
N SER A 143 -81.70 -3.22 28.34
CA SER A 143 -82.18 -4.51 28.83
C SER A 143 -82.08 -4.65 30.36
N PRO A 144 -82.96 -5.46 30.99
CA PRO A 144 -82.95 -5.69 32.45
C PRO A 144 -81.79 -6.58 32.92
N HIS A 145 -81.14 -7.32 32.02
CA HIS A 145 -80.05 -8.25 32.32
C HIS A 145 -78.68 -7.75 31.83
N ARG A 146 -78.33 -6.51 32.21
CA ARG A 146 -77.09 -5.82 31.78
C ARG A 146 -75.84 -6.70 31.80
N PHE A 147 -75.63 -7.47 32.86
CA PHE A 147 -74.46 -8.35 32.97
C PHE A 147 -74.40 -9.45 31.89
N ALA A 148 -75.55 -10.05 31.55
CA ALA A 148 -75.61 -11.05 30.50
C ALA A 148 -75.34 -10.42 29.12
N ASP A 149 -75.78 -9.18 28.91
CA ASP A 149 -75.54 -8.44 27.68
C ASP A 149 -74.07 -8.04 27.53
N TYR A 150 -73.39 -7.68 28.63
CA TYR A 150 -71.93 -7.48 28.63
C TYR A 150 -71.19 -8.75 28.20
N VAL A 151 -71.53 -9.91 28.78
CA VAL A 151 -70.91 -11.20 28.41
C VAL A 151 -71.16 -11.53 26.94
N ASN A 152 -72.38 -11.30 26.45
CA ASN A 152 -72.73 -11.53 25.04
C ASN A 152 -72.01 -10.56 24.10
N GLY A 153 -71.89 -9.28 24.47
CA GLY A 153 -71.16 -8.27 23.70
C GLY A 153 -69.68 -8.60 23.59
N VAL A 154 -69.02 -8.93 24.71
CA VAL A 154 -67.61 -9.38 24.70
C VAL A 154 -67.45 -10.66 23.87
N ARG A 155 -68.37 -11.62 23.98
CA ARG A 155 -68.34 -12.84 23.13
C ARG A 155 -68.55 -12.53 21.65
N GLY A 156 -69.35 -11.52 21.32
CA GLY A 156 -69.53 -11.00 19.97
C GLY A 156 -68.22 -10.39 19.44
N HIS A 157 -67.55 -9.55 20.22
CA HIS A 157 -66.24 -9.00 19.85
C HIS A 157 -65.16 -10.08 19.72
N LEU A 158 -65.15 -11.09 20.59
CA LEU A 158 -64.28 -12.26 20.43
C LEU A 158 -64.49 -12.92 19.07
N SER A 159 -65.74 -13.15 18.68
CA SER A 159 -66.08 -13.78 17.40
C SER A 159 -65.67 -12.90 16.21
N LYS A 160 -65.82 -11.56 16.32
CA LYS A 160 -65.35 -10.60 15.32
C LYS A 160 -63.82 -10.68 15.15
N VAL A 161 -63.06 -10.65 16.25
CA VAL A 161 -61.59 -10.75 16.22
C VAL A 161 -61.15 -12.10 15.66
N GLN A 162 -61.82 -13.20 16.00
CA GLN A 162 -61.54 -14.51 15.43
C GLN A 162 -61.79 -14.57 13.92
N ASN A 163 -62.87 -13.96 13.43
CA ASN A 163 -63.15 -13.89 11.99
C ASN A 163 -62.08 -13.06 11.25
N LEU A 164 -61.70 -11.90 11.80
CA LEU A 164 -60.61 -11.08 11.27
C LEU A 164 -59.28 -11.85 11.23
N GLN A 165 -59.00 -12.64 12.27
CA GLN A 165 -57.81 -13.49 12.30
C GLN A 165 -57.84 -14.58 11.22
N GLN A 166 -59.00 -15.16 10.93
CA GLN A 166 -59.16 -16.13 9.84
C GLN A 166 -58.94 -15.47 8.47
N GLU A 167 -59.52 -14.30 8.23
CA GLU A 167 -59.31 -13.53 7.01
C GLU A 167 -57.84 -13.15 6.82
N LEU A 168 -57.18 -12.72 7.90
CA LEU A 168 -55.74 -12.41 7.91
C LEU A 168 -54.93 -13.65 7.50
N LEU A 169 -55.22 -14.82 8.08
CA LEU A 169 -54.51 -16.06 7.75
C LEU A 169 -54.74 -16.48 6.29
N GLN A 170 -55.94 -16.28 5.74
CA GLN A 170 -56.23 -16.54 4.33
C GLN A 170 -55.42 -15.61 3.42
N LYS A 171 -55.41 -14.30 3.70
CA LYS A 171 -54.62 -13.30 2.94
C LYS A 171 -53.13 -13.58 3.04
N LEU A 172 -52.62 -13.90 4.22
CA LEU A 172 -51.22 -14.27 4.42
C LEU A 172 -50.86 -15.51 3.59
N ALA A 173 -51.70 -16.55 3.61
CA ALA A 173 -51.46 -17.75 2.81
C ALA A 173 -51.49 -17.48 1.30
N GLU A 174 -52.37 -16.60 0.84
CA GLU A 174 -52.42 -16.15 -0.55
C GLU A 174 -51.14 -15.42 -0.96
N LEU A 175 -50.72 -14.40 -0.19
CA LEU A 175 -49.50 -13.63 -0.47
C LEU A 175 -48.23 -14.47 -0.39
N GLU A 176 -48.13 -15.39 0.58
CA GLU A 176 -47.00 -16.32 0.65
C GLU A 176 -46.98 -17.32 -0.50
N ARG A 177 -48.15 -17.72 -1.02
CA ARG A 177 -48.24 -18.57 -2.21
C ARG A 177 -47.80 -17.80 -3.46
N GLU A 178 -48.16 -16.52 -3.58
CA GLU A 178 -47.70 -15.66 -4.67
C GLU A 178 -46.20 -15.35 -4.60
N GLU A 179 -45.64 -15.18 -3.41
CA GLU A 179 -44.21 -14.98 -3.23
C GLU A 179 -43.43 -16.24 -3.64
N LYS A 180 -43.91 -17.43 -3.23
CA LYS A 180 -43.27 -18.71 -3.56
C LYS A 180 -43.49 -19.16 -5.00
N SER A 181 -44.55 -18.69 -5.66
CA SER A 181 -44.81 -19.05 -7.06
C SER A 181 -43.81 -18.39 -8.00
N LYS A 182 -43.31 -17.19 -7.66
CA LYS A 182 -42.36 -16.44 -8.48
C LYS A 182 -40.92 -16.74 -8.08
N ILE A 183 -40.12 -17.21 -9.02
CA ILE A 183 -38.68 -17.36 -8.81
C ILE A 183 -38.02 -16.01 -9.09
N THR A 184 -37.46 -15.40 -8.04
CA THR A 184 -36.76 -14.10 -8.09
C THR A 184 -35.26 -14.27 -7.83
N SER A 185 -34.46 -13.25 -8.16
CA SER A 185 -33.03 -13.24 -7.87
C SER A 185 -32.71 -13.38 -6.38
N GLU A 186 -33.57 -12.88 -5.49
CA GLU A 186 -33.40 -13.02 -4.03
C GLU A 186 -33.65 -14.45 -3.54
N SER A 187 -34.46 -15.23 -4.27
CA SER A 187 -34.64 -16.66 -3.98
C SER A 187 -33.43 -17.49 -4.41
N ILE A 188 -32.55 -16.94 -5.25
CA ILE A 188 -31.30 -17.57 -5.68
C ILE A 188 -30.21 -17.17 -4.69
N HIS A 189 -29.50 -18.16 -4.16
CA HIS A 189 -28.42 -17.94 -3.21
C HIS A 189 -27.06 -18.23 -3.87
N ASP A 190 -26.04 -17.50 -3.45
CA ASP A 190 -24.66 -17.74 -3.87
C ASP A 190 -24.17 -19.07 -3.25
N GLY A 191 -23.94 -20.09 -4.07
CA GLY A 191 -23.38 -21.37 -3.61
C GLY A 191 -21.88 -21.31 -3.31
N PHE A 192 -21.15 -20.46 -4.03
CA PHE A 192 -19.71 -20.24 -3.88
C PHE A 192 -19.34 -18.87 -4.44
N ASN A 193 -18.60 -18.07 -3.67
CA ASN A 193 -18.14 -16.76 -4.10
C ASN A 193 -16.68 -16.59 -3.69
N THR A 194 -15.77 -16.54 -4.66
CA THR A 194 -14.35 -16.27 -4.43
C THR A 194 -13.87 -15.19 -5.37
N SER A 195 -13.33 -14.12 -4.81
CA SER A 195 -12.57 -13.13 -5.55
C SER A 195 -11.09 -13.46 -5.47
N HIS A 196 -10.41 -13.48 -6.62
CA HIS A 196 -8.96 -13.56 -6.68
C HIS A 196 -8.45 -12.33 -7.42
N ILE A 197 -7.68 -11.51 -6.71
CA ILE A 197 -6.96 -10.38 -7.29
C ILE A 197 -5.52 -10.84 -7.46
N SER A 198 -5.07 -10.98 -8.72
CA SER A 198 -3.68 -11.27 -9.03
C SER A 198 -2.81 -10.08 -8.62
N LYS A 199 -2.29 -10.10 -7.39
CA LYS A 199 -1.28 -9.14 -6.96
C LYS A 199 0.04 -9.44 -7.70
N PRO A 200 0.78 -8.43 -8.15
CA PRO A 200 2.11 -8.64 -8.70
C PRO A 200 2.94 -9.38 -7.65
N LYS A 201 3.55 -10.48 -8.07
CA LYS A 201 4.34 -11.35 -7.19
C LYS A 201 5.51 -10.51 -6.67
N PRO A 202 5.69 -10.35 -5.34
CA PRO A 202 6.91 -9.74 -4.84
C PRO A 202 8.07 -10.59 -5.37
N ALA A 203 9.07 -9.92 -5.95
CA ALA A 203 10.25 -10.54 -6.49
C ALA A 203 10.77 -11.56 -5.46
N LYS A 204 10.75 -12.84 -5.82
CA LYS A 204 11.36 -13.88 -4.99
C LYS A 204 12.87 -13.63 -5.07
N SER A 205 13.43 -13.05 -4.02
CA SER A 205 14.85 -13.17 -3.75
C SER A 205 15.19 -14.66 -3.67
N SER A 206 15.87 -15.16 -4.69
CA SER A 206 16.47 -16.48 -4.67
C SER A 206 17.70 -16.44 -3.78
N ALA A 207 17.54 -16.75 -2.51
CA ALA A 207 18.64 -17.20 -1.66
C ALA A 207 18.18 -18.44 -0.90
N THR A 208 18.57 -19.60 -1.42
CA THR A 208 18.57 -20.87 -0.72
C THR A 208 19.55 -20.82 0.46
N SER A 209 19.05 -20.94 1.69
CA SER A 209 19.67 -21.79 2.72
C SER A 209 18.74 -22.00 3.91
N ALA A 210 18.77 -23.21 4.45
CA ALA A 210 17.81 -23.78 5.37
C ALA A 210 17.91 -23.30 6.83
N SER A 211 16.77 -23.41 7.53
CA SER A 211 16.61 -23.71 8.96
C SER A 211 17.05 -22.65 10.00
N ARG A 212 16.08 -22.02 10.67
CA ARG A 212 15.58 -22.49 11.99
C ARG A 212 14.37 -21.67 12.46
N SER A 213 13.40 -22.37 13.03
CA SER A 213 12.20 -21.86 13.68
C SER A 213 12.51 -21.01 14.92
N THR A 214 11.94 -19.80 15.03
CA THR A 214 11.50 -19.26 16.34
C THR A 214 10.37 -18.24 16.18
N ARG A 215 9.18 -18.66 16.65
CA ARG A 215 8.16 -17.93 17.45
C ARG A 215 7.75 -16.50 17.05
N GLN A 216 6.47 -16.42 16.64
CA GLN A 216 5.66 -15.20 16.52
C GLN A 216 5.62 -14.39 17.83
N SER A 217 5.83 -13.08 17.72
CA SER A 217 5.32 -12.07 18.64
C SER A 217 4.48 -11.08 17.84
N SER A 218 3.19 -11.01 18.19
CA SER A 218 2.21 -10.07 17.67
C SER A 218 2.50 -8.65 18.16
N SER A 219 2.78 -7.72 17.26
CA SER A 219 2.65 -6.29 17.51
C SER A 219 1.55 -5.72 16.62
N THR A 220 0.51 -5.21 17.27
CA THR A 220 -0.58 -4.44 16.67
C THR A 220 -0.05 -3.11 16.14
N THR A 221 0.01 -2.95 14.82
CA THR A 221 0.16 -1.64 14.18
C THR A 221 -1.15 -1.30 13.48
N VAL A 222 -1.76 -0.21 13.90
CA VAL A 222 -2.96 0.38 13.31
C VAL A 222 -2.53 1.05 12.00
N GLU A 223 -2.86 0.43 10.86
CA GLU A 223 -2.66 1.04 9.55
C GLU A 223 -3.83 1.95 9.20
N LEU A 224 -3.51 3.24 9.03
CA LEU A 224 -4.42 4.27 8.54
C LEU A 224 -4.72 4.04 7.05
N LEU A 225 -6.02 4.02 6.72
CA LEU A 225 -6.55 3.92 5.37
C LEU A 225 -6.27 5.21 4.56
N ASN A 226 -5.61 5.04 3.41
CA ASN A 226 -5.47 5.97 2.26
C ASN A 226 -4.26 6.96 2.28
N PRO A 227 -3.09 6.59 1.73
CA PRO A 227 -1.96 7.52 1.56
C PRO A 227 -1.99 8.33 0.24
N THR A 228 -3.04 8.23 -0.57
CA THR A 228 -3.08 8.86 -1.90
C THR A 228 -4.33 9.69 -2.11
N ALA A 229 -4.38 10.87 -1.48
CA ALA A 229 -5.28 11.93 -1.88
C ALA A 229 -4.60 13.29 -1.63
N GLY A 230 -3.97 13.84 -2.67
CA GLY A 230 -3.53 15.24 -2.66
C GLY A 230 -2.27 15.50 -3.49
N THR A 231 -2.43 15.64 -4.82
CA THR A 231 -1.94 16.76 -5.64
C THR A 231 -1.81 16.31 -7.09
N GLY A 232 -2.82 16.65 -7.89
CA GLY A 232 -2.57 16.95 -9.29
C GLY A 232 -2.22 18.42 -9.38
N GLN A 233 -1.10 18.77 -10.01
CA GLN A 233 -1.06 19.85 -10.98
C GLN A 233 0.26 19.87 -11.77
N VAL A 234 0.05 19.96 -13.09
CA VAL A 234 0.87 20.54 -14.16
C VAL A 234 2.37 20.26 -14.26
N ALA A 235 2.69 19.67 -15.41
CA ALA A 235 3.98 19.67 -16.06
C ALA A 235 4.58 21.08 -16.19
N ASP A 236 5.85 21.22 -15.84
CA ASP A 236 6.73 22.22 -16.41
C ASP A 236 8.00 21.54 -16.96
N ILE A 237 8.38 22.00 -18.14
CA ILE A 237 9.46 21.52 -18.99
C ILE A 237 10.71 22.28 -18.55
N GLY A 238 11.67 21.58 -17.94
CA GLY A 238 12.90 22.19 -17.45
C GLY A 238 14.11 21.28 -17.63
N SER A 239 14.83 21.52 -18.70
CA SER A 239 16.18 21.04 -18.97
C SER A 239 17.12 21.22 -17.78
N ALA A 240 17.74 20.15 -17.28
CA ALA A 240 18.92 20.25 -16.43
C ALA A 240 19.85 19.05 -16.66
N SER A 241 20.96 19.35 -17.33
CA SER A 241 22.18 18.57 -17.37
C SER A 241 22.61 18.17 -15.95
N GLN A 242 22.78 16.87 -15.70
CA GLN A 242 23.55 16.41 -14.56
C GLN A 242 24.94 15.98 -15.05
N SER A 243 25.88 16.86 -14.76
CA SER A 243 27.31 16.62 -14.73
C SER A 243 27.60 15.58 -13.66
N ALA A 244 28.31 14.53 -14.04
CA ALA A 244 28.84 13.53 -13.12
C ALA A 244 29.75 14.23 -12.10
N LYS A 245 29.37 14.14 -10.82
CA LYS A 245 30.26 14.36 -9.69
C LYS A 245 30.92 13.01 -9.44
N VAL A 246 32.21 12.92 -9.78
CA VAL A 246 33.06 11.81 -9.39
C VAL A 246 33.36 12.05 -7.91
N GLU A 247 32.76 11.24 -7.05
CA GLU A 247 33.22 11.09 -5.68
C GLU A 247 34.23 9.95 -5.70
N ASP A 248 35.45 10.34 -5.32
CA ASP A 248 36.61 9.50 -5.12
C ASP A 248 36.41 8.82 -3.76
N ASP A 249 35.97 7.57 -3.78
CA ASP A 249 35.90 6.71 -2.61
C ASP A 249 36.49 5.36 -3.03
N ASP A 250 37.77 5.19 -2.69
CA ASP A 250 38.55 3.96 -2.83
C ASP A 250 38.02 2.89 -1.87
N GLU A 251 36.89 2.26 -2.22
CA GLU A 251 36.49 0.97 -1.66
C GLU A 251 35.89 0.09 -2.77
N ASP A 252 36.71 -0.86 -3.26
CA ASP A 252 36.31 -2.07 -4.00
C ASP A 252 35.15 -1.92 -5.00
N ALA A 253 35.40 -1.25 -6.13
CA ALA A 253 34.53 -1.30 -7.30
C ALA A 253 34.48 -2.73 -7.86
N ALA A 254 33.55 -3.55 -7.35
CA ALA A 254 33.19 -4.81 -7.97
C ALA A 254 32.91 -4.56 -9.46
N PRO A 255 33.52 -5.32 -10.39
CA PRO A 255 33.28 -5.13 -11.80
C PRO A 255 31.77 -5.25 -12.06
N VAL A 256 31.17 -4.22 -12.65
CA VAL A 256 29.78 -4.26 -13.12
C VAL A 256 29.72 -5.31 -14.23
N GLU A 257 29.54 -6.57 -13.83
CA GLU A 257 29.43 -7.70 -14.72
C GLU A 257 28.01 -7.78 -15.25
N LEU A 258 27.87 -8.00 -16.56
CA LEU A 258 26.55 -8.21 -17.16
C LEU A 258 25.91 -9.43 -16.52
N THR A 259 24.75 -9.21 -15.89
CA THR A 259 23.84 -10.29 -15.50
C THR A 259 23.52 -11.17 -16.73
N ALA A 260 23.28 -12.46 -16.51
CA ALA A 260 22.98 -13.40 -17.60
C ALA A 260 21.81 -12.91 -18.48
N GLU A 261 20.81 -12.28 -17.85
CA GLU A 261 19.63 -11.70 -18.51
C GLU A 261 20.02 -10.49 -19.39
N ALA A 262 20.89 -9.59 -18.91
CA ALA A 262 21.39 -8.47 -19.70
C ALA A 262 22.24 -8.92 -20.90
N GLN A 263 22.99 -10.03 -20.75
CA GLN A 263 23.74 -10.62 -21.87
C GLN A 263 22.81 -11.14 -22.97
N GLU A 264 21.73 -11.83 -22.61
CA GLU A 264 20.75 -12.31 -23.59
C GLU A 264 20.03 -11.15 -24.27
N PHE A 265 19.64 -10.13 -23.50
CA PHE A 265 19.02 -8.92 -24.04
C PHE A 265 19.94 -8.16 -25.01
N SER A 266 21.26 -8.11 -24.73
CA SER A 266 22.25 -7.48 -25.61
C SER A 266 22.43 -8.19 -26.97
N ARG A 267 22.04 -9.48 -27.07
CA ARG A 267 22.15 -10.28 -28.31
C ARG A 267 20.99 -10.07 -29.27
N ILE A 268 19.90 -9.45 -28.81
CA ILE A 268 18.74 -9.16 -29.64
C ILE A 268 19.14 -8.15 -30.73
N GLY A 269 18.54 -8.26 -31.92
CA GLY A 269 18.86 -7.40 -33.05
C GLY A 269 18.44 -5.94 -32.83
N LEU A 270 19.26 -5.01 -33.34
CA LEU A 270 18.90 -3.60 -33.44
C LEU A 270 17.54 -3.46 -34.17
N HIS A 271 16.62 -2.71 -33.56
CA HIS A 271 15.26 -2.44 -34.05
C HIS A 271 14.27 -3.62 -34.05
N ASP A 272 14.60 -4.78 -33.48
CA ASP A 272 13.61 -5.83 -33.25
C ASP A 272 12.78 -5.55 -31.99
N TYR A 273 11.98 -4.48 -32.08
CA TYR A 273 11.14 -3.99 -30.98
C TYR A 273 10.14 -5.03 -30.48
N ARG A 274 9.78 -6.02 -31.31
CA ARG A 274 8.84 -7.09 -30.92
C ARG A 274 9.50 -8.06 -29.95
N THR A 275 10.72 -8.53 -30.26
CA THR A 275 11.45 -9.45 -29.38
C THR A 275 11.97 -8.75 -28.13
N LEU A 276 12.33 -7.47 -28.24
CA LEU A 276 12.70 -6.65 -27.08
C LEU A 276 11.53 -6.48 -26.10
N LEU A 277 10.32 -6.18 -26.60
CA LEU A 277 9.13 -6.06 -25.75
C LEU A 277 8.74 -7.39 -25.12
N SER A 278 8.79 -8.50 -25.86
CA SER A 278 8.49 -9.82 -25.29
C SER A 278 9.49 -10.18 -24.19
N PHE A 279 10.79 -9.92 -24.40
CA PHE A 279 11.82 -10.20 -23.42
C PHE A 279 11.61 -9.40 -22.13
N ILE A 280 11.32 -8.09 -22.22
CA ILE A 280 11.05 -7.26 -21.04
C ILE A 280 9.77 -7.71 -20.31
N SER A 281 8.76 -8.17 -21.05
CA SER A 281 7.53 -8.68 -20.44
C SER A 281 7.72 -10.01 -19.69
N GLU A 282 8.62 -10.87 -20.17
CA GLU A 282 8.98 -12.15 -19.55
C GLU A 282 9.94 -11.96 -18.38
N HIS A 283 10.83 -10.96 -18.47
CA HIS A 283 11.84 -10.62 -17.46
C HIS A 283 11.72 -9.15 -16.99
N PRO A 284 10.70 -8.77 -16.20
CA PRO A 284 10.56 -7.38 -15.74
C PRO A 284 11.73 -6.85 -14.91
N ALA A 285 12.51 -7.76 -14.28
CA ALA A 285 13.69 -7.42 -13.49
C ALA A 285 14.84 -6.82 -14.31
N ILE A 286 14.80 -6.95 -15.64
CA ILE A 286 15.83 -6.37 -16.51
C ILE A 286 15.80 -4.83 -16.51
N VAL A 287 14.64 -4.23 -16.24
CA VAL A 287 14.45 -2.77 -16.17
C VAL A 287 14.98 -2.25 -14.82
N SER A 288 16.29 -2.29 -14.66
CA SER A 288 17.01 -1.80 -13.49
C SER A 288 18.17 -0.90 -13.92
N GLU A 289 18.57 0.00 -13.02
CA GLU A 289 19.70 0.91 -13.22
C GLU A 289 21.01 0.16 -13.45
N ALA A 290 21.27 -0.86 -12.62
CA ALA A 290 22.45 -1.71 -12.75
C ALA A 290 22.56 -2.38 -14.13
N ASN A 291 21.45 -2.87 -14.69
CA ASN A 291 21.46 -3.51 -16.02
C ASN A 291 21.62 -2.49 -17.15
N GLN A 292 21.06 -1.29 -17.01
CA GLN A 292 21.29 -0.18 -17.94
C GLN A 292 22.78 0.18 -17.99
N ASP A 293 23.39 0.40 -16.82
CA ASP A 293 24.79 0.82 -16.72
C ASP A 293 25.74 -0.30 -17.19
N ALA A 294 25.45 -1.55 -16.85
CA ALA A 294 26.18 -2.71 -17.35
C ALA A 294 26.22 -2.74 -18.89
N LEU A 295 25.08 -2.49 -19.55
CA LEU A 295 25.01 -2.43 -21.02
C LEU A 295 25.82 -1.27 -21.60
N LEU A 296 25.87 -0.11 -20.93
CA LEU A 296 26.69 1.02 -21.38
C LEU A 296 28.20 0.75 -21.20
N VAL A 297 28.60 0.10 -20.11
CA VAL A 297 29.98 -0.35 -19.89
C VAL A 297 30.40 -1.37 -20.95
N GLU A 298 29.53 -2.33 -21.28
CA GLU A 298 29.78 -3.29 -22.35
C GLU A 298 29.84 -2.62 -23.73
N ALA A 299 29.04 -1.57 -23.96
CA ALA A 299 29.15 -0.77 -25.18
C ALA A 299 30.52 -0.09 -25.28
N PHE A 300 31.02 0.46 -24.17
CA PHE A 300 32.33 1.08 -24.10
C PHE A 300 33.45 0.05 -24.38
N ARG A 301 33.40 -1.12 -23.71
CA ARG A 301 34.33 -2.24 -23.95
C ARG A 301 34.29 -2.73 -25.40
N ALA A 302 33.10 -2.87 -25.98
CA ALA A 302 32.92 -3.28 -27.38
C ALA A 302 33.51 -2.25 -28.36
N GLN A 303 33.39 -0.96 -28.05
CA GLN A 303 33.97 0.12 -28.84
C GLN A 303 35.49 0.11 -28.75
N MET A 304 36.07 -0.10 -27.56
CA MET A 304 37.51 -0.29 -27.38
C MET A 304 38.02 -1.50 -28.17
N ALA A 305 37.26 -2.60 -28.22
CA ALA A 305 37.57 -3.77 -29.03
C ALA A 305 37.32 -3.59 -30.55
N GLY A 306 36.91 -2.40 -31.02
CA GLY A 306 36.64 -2.10 -32.43
C GLY A 306 35.35 -2.70 -32.99
N LYS A 307 34.46 -3.23 -32.14
CA LYS A 307 33.18 -3.85 -32.53
C LYS A 307 32.05 -2.81 -32.54
N GLU A 308 32.10 -1.86 -33.49
CA GLU A 308 31.14 -0.74 -33.56
C GLU A 308 29.66 -1.19 -33.59
N ALA A 309 29.33 -2.23 -34.34
CA ALA A 309 27.95 -2.71 -34.44
C ALA A 309 27.40 -3.18 -33.08
N ARG A 310 28.22 -3.89 -32.30
CA ARG A 310 27.86 -4.36 -30.95
C ARG A 310 27.72 -3.19 -29.99
N ALA A 311 28.64 -2.23 -30.03
CA ALA A 311 28.58 -1.03 -29.21
C ALA A 311 27.26 -0.26 -29.45
N ARG A 312 26.84 -0.08 -30.71
CA ARG A 312 25.55 0.57 -31.03
C ARG A 312 24.35 -0.21 -30.50
N THR A 313 24.34 -1.54 -30.60
CA THR A 313 23.26 -2.37 -30.03
C THR A 313 23.17 -2.21 -28.51
N CYS A 314 24.31 -2.28 -27.82
CA CYS A 314 24.37 -2.13 -26.37
C CYS A 314 23.90 -0.73 -25.91
N VAL A 315 24.30 0.34 -26.59
CA VAL A 315 23.80 1.71 -26.31
C VAL A 315 22.30 1.81 -26.54
N HIS A 316 21.80 1.27 -27.67
CA HIS A 316 20.37 1.27 -27.98
C HIS A 316 19.56 0.54 -26.91
N HIS A 317 20.01 -0.65 -26.49
CA HIS A 317 19.33 -1.44 -25.44
C HIS A 317 19.43 -0.79 -24.06
N GLY A 318 20.58 -0.21 -23.69
CA GLY A 318 20.75 0.52 -22.43
C GLY A 318 19.80 1.72 -22.34
N LEU A 319 19.76 2.57 -23.37
CA LEU A 319 18.83 3.70 -23.42
C LEU A 319 17.38 3.24 -23.47
N LEU A 320 17.06 2.15 -24.16
CA LEU A 320 15.71 1.60 -24.17
C LEU A 320 15.24 1.25 -22.76
N LEU A 321 16.08 0.59 -21.94
CA LEU A 321 15.77 0.31 -20.54
C LEU A 321 15.61 1.59 -19.73
N GLN A 322 16.43 2.62 -19.99
CA GLN A 322 16.29 3.94 -19.36
C GLN A 322 14.91 4.57 -19.60
N TYR A 323 14.43 4.60 -20.85
CA TYR A 323 13.07 5.12 -21.15
C TYR A 323 11.99 4.24 -20.53
N CYS A 324 12.15 2.92 -20.55
CA CYS A 324 11.20 2.00 -19.91
C CYS A 324 11.09 2.24 -18.40
N ARG A 325 12.21 2.52 -17.72
CA ARG A 325 12.25 2.87 -16.29
C ARG A 325 11.56 4.22 -16.02
N GLN A 326 11.86 5.24 -16.82
CA GLN A 326 11.27 6.58 -16.66
C GLN A 326 9.74 6.60 -16.83
N LEU A 327 9.20 5.71 -17.69
CA LEU A 327 7.76 5.63 -17.94
C LEU A 327 7.00 4.70 -16.98
N GLY A 328 7.70 3.89 -16.19
CA GLY A 328 7.11 2.94 -15.22
C GLY A 328 6.54 1.66 -15.85
N PRO A 329 6.02 0.71 -15.03
CA PRO A 329 5.64 -0.64 -15.46
C PRO A 329 4.57 -0.66 -16.57
N ASP A 330 3.54 0.19 -16.45
CA ASP A 330 2.47 0.30 -17.45
C ASP A 330 2.88 1.14 -18.67
N GLY A 331 3.99 1.89 -18.55
CA GLY A 331 4.51 2.77 -19.58
C GLY A 331 5.39 2.09 -20.62
N VAL A 332 5.91 0.88 -20.34
CA VAL A 332 6.74 0.10 -21.27
C VAL A 332 5.99 -0.18 -22.58
N GLY A 333 4.78 -0.72 -22.50
CA GLY A 333 3.97 -1.00 -23.70
C GLY A 333 3.65 0.27 -24.50
N LEU A 334 3.46 1.41 -23.82
CA LEU A 334 3.19 2.69 -24.45
C LEU A 334 4.42 3.25 -25.17
N PHE A 335 5.62 3.09 -24.59
CA PHE A 335 6.90 3.45 -25.22
C PHE A 335 7.07 2.70 -26.55
N PHE A 336 6.98 1.36 -26.52
CA PHE A 336 7.13 0.55 -27.72
C PHE A 336 6.07 0.85 -28.78
N LYS A 337 4.82 1.11 -28.38
CA LYS A 337 3.76 1.55 -29.29
C LYS A 337 4.11 2.90 -29.95
N ARG A 338 4.63 3.86 -29.19
CA ARG A 338 5.03 5.19 -29.70
C ARG A 338 6.25 5.14 -30.61
N VAL A 339 7.24 4.31 -30.30
CA VAL A 339 8.48 4.17 -31.11
C VAL A 339 8.23 3.38 -32.40
N THR A 340 7.30 2.43 -32.40
CA THR A 340 6.96 1.65 -33.62
C THR A 340 5.91 2.31 -34.51
N THR A 341 5.22 3.36 -34.04
CA THR A 341 4.21 4.08 -34.83
C THR A 341 4.88 4.98 -35.86
N LYS A 342 4.61 4.72 -37.14
CA LYS A 342 5.16 5.52 -38.26
C LYS A 342 4.75 7.01 -38.13
N GLY A 343 5.74 7.90 -38.15
CA GLY A 343 5.52 9.35 -38.11
C GLY A 343 5.36 9.95 -36.71
N HIS A 344 5.58 9.17 -35.64
CA HIS A 344 5.56 9.68 -34.28
C HIS A 344 6.94 10.26 -33.88
N ASN A 345 6.96 11.44 -33.25
CA ASN A 345 8.21 12.13 -32.88
C ASN A 345 9.10 11.33 -31.91
N ALA A 346 8.52 10.45 -31.09
CA ALA A 346 9.27 9.65 -30.11
C ALA A 346 10.36 8.77 -30.74
N GLN A 347 10.14 8.24 -31.95
CA GLN A 347 11.15 7.44 -32.63
C GLN A 347 12.37 8.31 -32.99
N GLN A 348 12.14 9.52 -33.52
CA GLN A 348 13.21 10.43 -33.91
C GLN A 348 14.01 10.94 -32.72
N VAL A 349 13.33 11.25 -31.61
CA VAL A 349 13.99 11.67 -30.37
C VAL A 349 14.84 10.53 -29.82
N PHE A 350 14.29 9.32 -29.73
CA PHE A 350 15.02 8.16 -29.24
C PHE A 350 16.24 7.82 -30.11
N ASP A 351 16.08 7.75 -31.44
CA ASP A 351 17.19 7.46 -32.35
C ASP A 351 18.29 8.54 -32.29
N LYS A 352 17.90 9.81 -32.08
CA LYS A 352 18.83 10.92 -31.89
C LYS A 352 19.63 10.74 -30.59
N ASP A 353 18.96 10.44 -29.48
CA ASP A 353 19.59 10.26 -28.17
C ASP A 353 20.54 9.06 -28.15
N VAL A 354 20.17 7.96 -28.84
CA VAL A 354 21.07 6.82 -29.10
C VAL A 354 22.29 7.23 -29.91
N GLY A 355 22.09 8.03 -30.96
CA GLY A 355 23.18 8.55 -31.79
C GLY A 355 24.16 9.41 -30.99
N GLU A 356 23.66 10.39 -30.25
CA GLU A 356 24.47 11.29 -29.42
C GLU A 356 25.27 10.53 -28.35
N THR A 357 24.63 9.59 -27.67
CA THR A 357 25.27 8.79 -26.61
C THR A 357 26.37 7.89 -27.19
N TYR A 358 26.11 7.26 -28.33
CA TYR A 358 27.13 6.46 -29.02
C TYR A 358 28.32 7.31 -29.49
N GLN A 359 28.08 8.54 -29.99
CA GLN A 359 29.17 9.44 -30.37
C GLN A 359 30.03 9.83 -29.16
N ARG A 360 29.43 10.12 -28.01
CA ARG A 360 30.18 10.40 -26.77
C ARG A 360 31.06 9.23 -26.36
N ILE A 361 30.51 8.01 -26.38
CA ILE A 361 31.25 6.77 -26.09
C ILE A 361 32.40 6.58 -27.09
N LYS A 362 32.16 6.84 -28.38
CA LYS A 362 33.17 6.74 -29.42
C LYS A 362 34.32 7.74 -29.22
N THR A 363 34.02 9.00 -28.93
CA THR A 363 35.03 10.02 -28.65
C THR A 363 35.85 9.65 -27.41
N ARG A 364 35.18 9.30 -26.31
CA ARG A 364 35.82 8.90 -25.05
C ARG A 364 36.72 7.67 -25.21
N ALA A 365 36.30 6.68 -26.00
CA ALA A 365 37.09 5.49 -26.29
C ALA A 365 38.34 5.79 -27.14
N VAL A 366 38.27 6.78 -28.04
CA VAL A 366 39.44 7.22 -28.82
C VAL A 366 40.42 8.00 -27.94
N GLU A 367 39.92 8.88 -27.08
CA GLU A 367 40.73 9.62 -26.10
C GLU A 367 41.46 8.67 -25.16
N LEU A 368 40.75 7.69 -24.57
CA LEU A 368 41.35 6.72 -23.65
C LEU A 368 42.40 5.83 -24.31
N LYS A 369 42.17 5.38 -25.56
CA LYS A 369 43.24 4.67 -26.31
C LYS A 369 44.47 5.54 -26.50
N LYS A 370 44.28 6.84 -26.79
CA LYS A 370 45.38 7.78 -26.96
C LYS A 370 46.12 8.03 -25.64
N GLU A 371 45.39 8.15 -24.53
CA GLU A 371 45.96 8.29 -23.18
C GLU A 371 46.72 7.03 -22.75
N GLU A 372 46.20 5.84 -23.04
CA GLU A 372 46.89 4.56 -22.79
C GLU A 372 48.18 4.46 -23.62
N GLU A 373 48.13 4.80 -24.91
CA GLU A 373 49.31 4.85 -25.77
C GLU A 373 50.34 5.91 -25.31
N GLU A 374 49.88 7.07 -24.82
CA GLU A 374 50.75 8.12 -24.25
C GLU A 374 51.35 7.72 -22.90
N ARG A 375 50.60 7.03 -22.04
CA ARG A 375 51.09 6.46 -20.77
C ARG A 375 52.12 5.35 -21.01
N GLU A 376 51.85 4.43 -21.94
CA GLU A 376 52.79 3.39 -22.34
C GLU A 376 54.06 3.98 -22.98
N ALA A 377 53.93 5.10 -23.71
CA ALA A 377 55.07 5.82 -24.28
C ALA A 377 55.86 6.65 -23.24
N GLN A 378 55.23 7.07 -22.13
CA GLN A 378 55.87 7.86 -21.08
C GLN A 378 56.50 7.04 -19.96
N GLY A 379 56.19 5.74 -19.84
CA GLY A 379 56.85 4.85 -18.88
C GLY A 379 56.79 5.39 -17.45
N ASP A 380 55.58 5.45 -16.89
CA ASP A 380 55.32 5.87 -15.52
C ASP A 380 55.86 4.80 -14.54
N VAL A 381 57.17 4.87 -14.29
CA VAL A 381 57.83 4.12 -13.22
C VAL A 381 57.62 4.93 -11.95
N GLU A 382 56.75 4.47 -11.07
CA GLU A 382 56.63 4.97 -9.70
C GLU A 382 58.05 5.08 -9.08
N GLN A 383 58.42 6.26 -8.58
CA GLN A 383 59.76 6.53 -8.04
C GLN A 383 59.71 6.60 -6.52
N ILE A 384 60.56 5.83 -5.84
CA ILE A 384 60.70 5.88 -4.38
C ILE A 384 61.65 7.01 -4.00
N GLN A 385 61.15 7.98 -3.23
CA GLN A 385 61.94 9.08 -2.68
C GLN A 385 61.90 9.06 -1.15
N LEU A 386 63.07 9.10 -0.51
CA LEU A 386 63.18 9.18 0.95
C LEU A 386 62.98 10.63 1.40
N HIS A 387 61.98 10.87 2.26
CA HIS A 387 61.74 12.12 2.97
C HIS A 387 61.44 11.83 4.45
N ALA A 388 61.72 12.79 5.34
CA ALA A 388 61.33 12.66 6.74
C ALA A 388 59.82 12.89 6.89
N VAL A 389 59.17 12.14 7.79
CA VAL A 389 57.71 12.24 8.01
C VAL A 389 57.33 13.53 8.75
N ASP A 390 58.23 14.06 9.59
CA ASP A 390 57.99 15.28 10.39
C ASP A 390 58.90 16.45 9.97
N PRO A 391 58.38 17.69 9.84
CA PRO A 391 59.12 18.90 9.40
C PRO A 391 60.29 19.38 10.29
N GLY A 392 60.82 18.55 11.20
CA GLY A 392 61.91 18.89 12.11
C GLY A 392 62.95 17.77 12.30
N THR A 393 62.81 16.64 11.61
CA THR A 393 63.68 15.46 11.76
C THR A 393 64.62 15.35 10.56
N GLU A 394 65.93 15.52 10.77
CA GLU A 394 66.91 15.29 9.71
C GLU A 394 67.35 13.82 9.69
N ILE A 395 67.21 13.17 8.53
CA ILE A 395 67.75 11.82 8.30
C ILE A 395 69.25 11.96 8.01
N ARG A 396 70.10 11.46 8.91
CA ARG A 396 71.55 11.37 8.68
C ARG A 396 71.96 9.97 8.27
N ILE A 397 72.76 9.91 7.21
CA ILE A 397 73.34 8.68 6.69
C ILE A 397 74.65 8.41 7.42
N ASN A 398 74.73 7.30 8.16
CA ASN A 398 75.95 6.87 8.84
C ASN A 398 76.59 5.72 8.08
N VAL A 399 77.82 5.93 7.62
CA VAL A 399 78.58 4.89 6.87
C VAL A 399 79.49 4.13 7.84
N PRO A 400 79.39 2.79 7.92
CA PRO A 400 80.18 1.98 8.84
C PRO A 400 81.67 1.96 8.47
N GLN A 401 82.55 2.11 9.47
CA GLN A 401 84.00 2.16 9.27
C GLN A 401 84.62 0.78 9.02
N PRO A 402 85.68 0.68 8.20
CA PRO A 402 86.23 -0.61 7.76
C PRO A 402 87.03 -1.40 8.83
N ASN A 403 87.38 -0.82 9.98
CA ASN A 403 88.27 -1.44 10.99
C ASN A 403 87.68 -1.42 12.41
N SER A 404 86.38 -1.64 12.56
CA SER A 404 85.74 -1.67 13.88
C SER A 404 85.72 -3.06 14.54
N THR A 405 85.88 -3.09 15.86
CA THR A 405 85.92 -4.31 16.68
C THR A 405 84.53 -4.78 17.12
N GLU A 406 83.48 -4.01 16.81
CA GLU A 406 82.10 -4.27 17.20
C GLU A 406 81.39 -5.16 16.18
N GLU A 407 80.70 -6.20 16.65
CA GLU A 407 80.04 -7.22 15.81
C GLU A 407 78.91 -6.62 14.94
N VAL A 408 78.20 -5.62 15.47
CA VAL A 408 77.10 -4.90 14.79
C VAL A 408 77.60 -4.06 13.61
N GLU A 409 78.76 -3.41 13.73
CA GLU A 409 79.32 -2.58 12.64
C GLU A 409 79.91 -3.44 11.51
N GLN A 410 80.36 -4.67 11.83
CA GLN A 410 80.83 -5.63 10.83
C GLN A 410 79.69 -6.18 9.96
N GLU A 411 78.50 -6.38 10.55
CA GLU A 411 77.30 -6.79 9.81
C GLU A 411 76.78 -5.66 8.92
N ALA A 412 76.72 -4.44 9.44
CA ALA A 412 76.38 -3.25 8.65
C ALA A 412 77.34 -3.05 7.46
N ARG A 413 78.63 -3.34 7.65
CA ARG A 413 79.63 -3.25 6.57
C ARG A 413 79.42 -4.29 5.47
N LYS A 414 79.05 -5.53 5.81
CA LYS A 414 78.71 -6.57 4.81
C LYS A 414 77.49 -6.18 3.99
N ILE A 415 76.50 -5.54 4.62
CA ILE A 415 75.32 -5.01 3.93
C ILE A 415 75.72 -3.87 3.00
N PHE A 416 76.57 -2.93 3.46
CA PHE A 416 77.08 -1.84 2.63
C PHE A 416 77.83 -2.34 1.37
N GLU A 417 78.67 -3.36 1.52
CA GLU A 417 79.42 -3.97 0.41
C GLU A 417 78.54 -4.75 -0.57
N SER A 418 77.32 -5.15 -0.15
CA SER A 418 76.34 -5.83 -1.01
C SER A 418 75.61 -4.90 -1.99
N PHE A 419 75.69 -3.58 -1.77
CA PHE A 419 75.04 -2.59 -2.63
C PHE A 419 75.77 -2.33 -3.95
N SER A 420 75.07 -1.71 -4.91
CA SER A 420 75.68 -1.32 -6.18
C SER A 420 76.75 -0.23 -5.98
N PRO A 421 77.77 -0.16 -6.86
CA PRO A 421 78.84 0.84 -6.73
C PRO A 421 78.34 2.29 -6.76
N ASP A 422 77.23 2.54 -7.46
CA ASP A 422 76.62 3.87 -7.55
C ASP A 422 75.90 4.24 -6.24
N LEU A 423 75.25 3.28 -5.59
CA LEU A 423 74.61 3.49 -4.29
C LEU A 423 75.65 3.64 -3.16
N GLN A 424 76.73 2.86 -3.18
CA GLN A 424 77.84 2.98 -2.21
C GLN A 424 78.44 4.40 -2.24
N ARG A 425 78.69 4.95 -3.43
CA ARG A 425 79.18 6.34 -3.59
C ARG A 425 78.16 7.38 -3.11
N ALA A 426 76.87 7.13 -3.30
CA ALA A 426 75.82 8.02 -2.83
C ALA A 426 75.76 8.04 -1.29
N LEU A 427 75.86 6.87 -0.65
CA LEU A 427 75.90 6.73 0.81
C LEU A 427 77.18 7.33 1.41
N GLU A 428 78.35 7.11 0.80
CA GLU A 428 79.63 7.74 1.20
C GLU A 428 79.61 9.26 1.11
N SER A 429 78.77 9.81 0.22
CA SER A 429 78.62 11.26 0.09
C SER A 429 77.79 11.90 1.21
N GLY A 430 77.09 11.11 2.02
CA GLY A 430 76.28 11.57 3.16
C GLY A 430 75.08 12.45 2.80
N SER A 431 74.73 12.56 1.51
CA SER A 431 73.66 13.43 0.99
C SER A 431 72.44 12.61 0.58
N LEU A 432 71.29 12.90 1.20
CA LEU A 432 70.02 12.25 0.92
C LEU A 432 69.59 12.44 -0.55
N ASP A 433 69.85 13.61 -1.13
CA ASP A 433 69.53 13.93 -2.52
C ASP A 433 70.22 12.99 -3.51
N LYS A 434 71.49 12.65 -3.25
CA LYS A 434 72.24 11.73 -4.12
C LYS A 434 71.76 10.30 -3.99
N VAL A 435 71.32 9.89 -2.80
CA VAL A 435 70.69 8.57 -2.60
C VAL A 435 69.35 8.51 -3.31
N ASN A 436 68.52 9.56 -3.22
CA ASN A 436 67.25 9.67 -3.92
C ASN A 436 67.41 9.62 -5.46
N VAL A 437 68.47 10.20 -6.01
CA VAL A 437 68.78 10.11 -7.45
C VAL A 437 69.11 8.67 -7.89
N VAL A 438 69.68 7.85 -7.01
CA VAL A 438 69.98 6.44 -7.31
C VAL A 438 68.74 5.58 -7.14
N LEU A 439 67.94 5.82 -6.08
CA LEU A 439 66.66 5.13 -5.85
C LEU A 439 65.63 5.42 -6.95
N GLY A 440 65.61 6.64 -7.50
CA GLY A 440 64.72 7.01 -8.62
C GLY A 440 65.10 6.40 -9.98
N LYS A 441 66.25 5.72 -10.10
CA LYS A 441 66.70 5.07 -11.34
C LYS A 441 66.45 3.56 -11.36
N MET A 442 66.04 2.96 -10.24
CA MET A 442 65.72 1.53 -10.12
C MET A 442 64.21 1.32 -10.02
N SER A 443 63.76 0.07 -10.19
CA SER A 443 62.33 -0.25 -10.08
C SER A 443 61.85 -0.16 -8.61
N VAL A 444 60.57 0.14 -8.38
CA VAL A 444 59.93 0.18 -7.05
C VAL A 444 60.33 -1.01 -6.16
N PRO A 445 60.15 -2.28 -6.58
CA PRO A 445 60.46 -3.42 -5.71
C PRO A 445 61.95 -3.52 -5.37
N GLU A 446 62.84 -3.11 -6.28
CA GLU A 446 64.28 -3.09 -6.01
C GLU A 446 64.67 -1.95 -5.06
N ALA A 447 64.01 -0.79 -5.19
CA ALA A 447 64.22 0.35 -4.29
C ALA A 447 63.72 0.06 -2.86
N GLU A 448 62.58 -0.62 -2.69
CA GLU A 448 62.08 -1.05 -1.37
C GLU A 448 63.06 -2.00 -0.66
N ASP A 449 63.54 -3.02 -1.37
CA ASP A 449 64.54 -3.98 -0.87
C ASP A 449 65.83 -3.27 -0.42
N VAL A 450 66.24 -2.24 -1.15
CA VAL A 450 67.42 -1.43 -0.83
C VAL A 450 67.18 -0.56 0.40
N VAL A 451 66.03 0.09 0.51
CA VAL A 451 65.66 0.91 1.67
C VAL A 451 65.52 0.06 2.93
N GLN A 452 64.96 -1.13 2.82
CA GLN A 452 64.87 -2.08 3.94
C GLN A 452 66.27 -2.49 4.43
N LYS A 453 67.19 -2.85 3.51
CA LYS A 453 68.58 -3.17 3.86
C LYS A 453 69.34 -1.98 4.47
N LEU A 454 69.01 -0.75 4.07
CA LEU A 454 69.57 0.47 4.67
C LEU A 454 69.10 0.67 6.11
N GLY A 455 67.85 0.31 6.42
CA GLY A 455 67.31 0.27 7.78
C GLY A 455 67.95 -0.84 8.62
N ASP A 456 68.00 -2.07 8.10
CA ASP A 456 68.57 -3.24 8.80
C ASP A 456 70.06 -3.07 9.12
N GLY A 457 70.81 -2.40 8.24
CA GLY A 457 72.21 -2.07 8.46
C GLY A 457 72.45 -0.83 9.34
N GLY A 458 71.41 -0.22 9.91
CA GLY A 458 71.52 0.95 10.78
C GLY A 458 72.13 2.19 10.12
N MET A 459 72.11 2.26 8.78
CA MET A 459 72.75 3.33 8.00
C MET A 459 71.88 4.59 7.91
N LEU A 460 70.59 4.50 8.26
CA LEU A 460 69.66 5.62 8.37
C LEU A 460 69.39 5.93 9.84
N SER A 461 69.84 7.08 10.31
CA SER A 461 69.60 7.55 11.67
C SER A 461 68.67 8.77 11.69
N LEU A 462 67.61 8.68 12.48
CA LEU A 462 66.65 9.76 12.75
C LEU A 462 67.13 10.49 14.01
N LEU A 463 67.52 11.77 13.87
CA LEU A 463 67.79 12.62 15.03
C LEU A 463 66.59 13.55 15.24
N GLU A 464 65.89 13.34 16.36
CA GLU A 464 64.91 14.29 16.88
C GLU A 464 65.68 15.54 17.33
N GLY A 465 65.44 16.68 16.69
CA GLY A 465 66.03 17.94 17.11
C GLY A 465 65.54 18.30 18.51
N VAL A 466 66.37 18.08 19.54
CA VAL A 466 66.02 18.43 20.92
C VAL A 466 65.85 19.94 21.01
N ILE A 467 64.61 20.40 21.20
CA ILE A 467 64.29 21.81 21.40
C ILE A 467 64.74 22.21 22.81
N ASP A 468 65.76 23.06 22.90
CA ASP A 468 66.20 23.64 24.17
C ASP A 468 65.18 24.67 24.67
N ALA A 469 64.31 24.25 25.59
CA ALA A 469 63.24 25.06 26.17
C ALA A 469 63.73 26.24 27.05
N THR A 470 65.05 26.39 27.25
CA THR A 470 65.62 27.51 28.01
C THR A 470 65.92 28.75 27.17
N ASN A 471 65.82 28.66 25.84
CA ASN A 471 66.06 29.79 24.93
C ASN A 471 64.74 30.40 24.41
N GLU A 472 64.71 31.73 24.17
CA GLU A 472 63.48 32.46 23.79
C GLU A 472 62.86 31.94 22.48
N GLU A 473 63.67 31.45 21.54
CA GLU A 473 63.19 30.84 20.28
C GLU A 473 62.55 29.45 20.49
N GLY A 474 62.98 28.69 21.50
CA GLY A 474 62.41 27.38 21.84
C GLY A 474 61.01 27.49 22.47
N GLN A 475 60.78 28.54 23.25
CA GLN A 475 59.46 28.82 23.83
C GLN A 475 58.45 29.36 22.80
N GLN A 476 58.93 30.01 21.75
CA GLN A 476 58.08 30.47 20.65
C GLN A 476 57.61 29.29 19.77
N ARG A 477 58.52 28.38 19.41
CA ARG A 477 58.18 27.14 18.69
C ARG A 477 57.16 26.27 19.43
N LEU A 478 57.25 26.18 20.76
CA LEU A 478 56.28 25.46 21.59
C LEU A 478 54.88 26.10 21.58
N LYS A 479 54.80 27.43 21.57
CA LYS A 479 53.52 28.14 21.51
C LYS A 479 52.85 28.03 20.15
N GLU A 480 53.62 28.07 19.07
CA GLU A 480 53.10 27.91 17.71
C GLU A 480 52.46 26.52 17.51
N LEU A 481 53.10 25.47 18.02
CA LEU A 481 52.56 24.10 18.02
C LEU A 481 51.25 23.96 18.83
N GLU A 482 51.16 24.63 19.97
CA GLU A 482 49.97 24.59 20.84
C GLU A 482 48.78 25.36 20.22
N GLU A 483 49.05 26.40 19.43
CA GLU A 483 48.03 27.18 18.71
C GLU A 483 47.46 26.43 17.49
N GLU A 484 48.30 25.69 16.75
CA GLU A 484 47.86 24.87 15.62
C GLU A 484 46.94 23.73 16.05
N GLU A 485 47.23 23.05 17.18
CA GLU A 485 46.38 21.98 17.69
C GLU A 485 45.00 22.50 18.15
N ARG A 486 44.96 23.74 18.63
CA ARG A 486 43.74 24.39 19.10
C ARG A 486 42.82 24.81 17.95
N LEU A 487 43.38 25.25 16.82
CA LEU A 487 42.63 25.59 15.62
C LEU A 487 41.96 24.36 14.99
N ARG A 488 42.61 23.21 15.05
CA ARG A 488 42.07 21.94 14.52
C ARG A 488 40.80 21.50 15.26
N LYS A 489 40.75 21.66 16.59
CA LYS A 489 39.58 21.33 17.43
C LYS A 489 38.38 22.27 17.25
N LEU A 490 38.60 23.49 16.76
CA LEU A 490 37.53 24.49 16.54
C LEU A 490 36.78 24.30 15.23
N GLN A 491 37.37 23.61 14.25
CA GLN A 491 36.72 23.31 12.96
C GLN A 491 35.71 22.17 13.03
N GLU A 492 35.76 21.32 14.06
CA GLU A 492 34.88 20.13 14.19
C GLU A 492 33.52 20.40 14.86
N GLN A 493 33.26 21.61 15.40
CA GLN A 493 32.05 21.90 16.21
C GLN A 493 30.98 22.79 15.52
N GLY A 494 31.11 23.07 14.22
CA GLY A 494 30.32 24.12 13.54
C GLY A 494 29.06 23.72 12.76
N ASP A 495 28.74 22.44 12.58
CA ASP A 495 27.79 21.98 11.52
C ASP A 495 26.44 21.40 11.99
N GLU A 496 26.00 21.59 13.25
CA GLU A 496 24.81 20.86 13.78
C GLU A 496 23.54 21.65 14.16
N ASP A 497 23.35 22.93 13.83
CA ASP A 497 22.08 23.59 14.20
C ASP A 497 21.64 24.68 13.20
N MET A 498 20.44 24.52 12.61
CA MET A 498 19.48 25.57 12.19
C MET A 498 18.36 24.99 11.29
N GLY A 499 17.12 24.91 11.79
CA GLY A 499 15.90 24.60 11.02
C GLY A 499 14.67 25.41 11.50
N GLU A 500 13.92 26.02 10.57
CA GLU A 500 12.78 26.93 10.81
C GLU A 500 11.39 26.32 10.46
N PRO A 501 10.26 26.88 10.99
CA PRO A 501 8.95 26.21 11.11
C PRO A 501 7.84 26.66 10.11
N GLY A 502 6.75 25.87 10.00
CA GLY A 502 5.62 26.03 9.06
C GLY A 502 4.28 26.52 9.64
N GLU A 503 3.32 26.85 8.77
CA GLU A 503 2.03 27.52 9.05
C GLU A 503 0.82 26.81 8.38
N GLU A 504 -0.34 26.78 9.06
CA GLU A 504 -1.58 26.02 8.78
C GLU A 504 -2.70 26.85 8.09
N VAL A 505 -3.63 26.24 7.31
CA VAL A 505 -5.04 26.72 7.14
C VAL A 505 -6.06 25.61 6.77
N GLU A 506 -7.27 25.73 7.34
CA GLU A 506 -8.48 24.89 7.38
C GLU A 506 -9.35 24.76 6.08
N THR A 507 -10.18 23.70 6.06
CA THR A 507 -11.24 23.39 5.06
C THR A 507 -12.65 23.41 5.68
N VAL A 508 -13.69 23.83 4.92
CA VAL A 508 -15.12 23.67 5.27
C VAL A 508 -15.93 23.15 4.07
N LEU A 509 -16.81 22.17 4.32
CA LEU A 509 -17.72 21.51 3.37
C LEU A 509 -19.21 21.83 3.63
N GLN A 510 -20.02 21.61 2.59
CA GLN A 510 -21.46 21.86 2.40
C GLN A 510 -22.42 20.93 3.18
N GLU A 511 -23.68 21.36 3.31
CA GLU A 511 -24.86 20.49 3.47
C GLU A 511 -26.05 20.91 2.58
N GLN A 512 -26.82 19.93 2.08
CA GLN A 512 -28.14 20.12 1.45
C GLN A 512 -29.15 19.05 1.94
N HIS A 513 -30.42 19.48 2.00
CA HIS A 513 -31.62 18.84 2.56
C HIS A 513 -32.24 17.67 1.76
N GLN A 514 -32.97 16.79 2.47
CA GLN A 514 -33.96 15.84 1.91
C GLN A 514 -35.35 16.03 2.54
N THR A 515 -36.38 15.81 1.72
CA THR A 515 -37.83 15.92 1.99
C THR A 515 -38.51 14.55 2.15
N GLN A 516 -39.57 14.47 2.95
CA GLN A 516 -40.39 13.27 3.25
C GLN A 516 -41.71 13.22 2.44
N PRO A 517 -42.34 12.03 2.28
CA PRO A 517 -43.78 11.94 1.97
C PRO A 517 -44.66 11.04 2.90
N ALA A 518 -45.94 11.46 2.93
CA ALA A 518 -47.26 11.00 3.44
C ALA A 518 -47.54 9.64 4.17
N PRO A 519 -48.63 9.57 5.00
CA PRO A 519 -48.85 8.55 6.04
C PRO A 519 -49.74 7.32 5.66
N VAL A 520 -49.43 6.15 6.26
CA VAL A 520 -50.21 4.88 6.23
C VAL A 520 -51.41 4.94 7.19
N ARG A 521 -52.53 4.36 6.71
CA ARG A 521 -53.83 4.16 7.37
C ARG A 521 -53.76 3.23 8.60
N ASN A 522 -54.52 3.56 9.65
CA ASN A 522 -54.56 2.83 10.91
C ASN A 522 -55.88 2.04 11.03
N ILE A 523 -55.81 0.78 11.44
CA ILE A 523 -56.94 -0.18 11.49
C ILE A 523 -57.97 0.14 12.59
N VAL A 524 -57.74 1.15 13.41
CA VAL A 524 -58.71 1.61 14.43
C VAL A 524 -59.83 2.47 13.82
N ASP A 525 -59.66 2.97 12.59
CA ASP A 525 -60.60 3.91 11.96
C ASP A 525 -61.67 3.23 11.06
N GLU A 526 -61.65 1.90 10.91
CA GLU A 526 -62.63 1.16 10.07
C GLU A 526 -63.71 0.40 10.88
N VAL A 527 -63.93 0.78 12.13
CA VAL A 527 -65.16 0.42 12.86
C VAL A 527 -65.98 1.69 13.09
N ASP A 528 -66.46 2.26 11.99
CA ASP A 528 -67.55 3.25 11.92
C ASP A 528 -68.50 2.87 10.77
#